data_AF-A0A2H9MGG8-F1
#
_entry.id   AF-A0A2H9MGG8-F1
#
_cell.length_a   1.000
_cell.length_b   1.000
_cell.length_c   1.000
_cell.angle_alpha   90.00
_cell.angle_beta   90.00
_cell.angle_gamma   90.00
#
_symmetry.space_group_name_H-M   'P 1'
#
loop_
_entity.id
_entity.type
_entity.pdbx_description
1 polymer ?
#
loop_
_entity_poly.entity_id
_entity_poly.type
_entity_poly.pdbx_seq_one_letter_code
_entity_poly.pdbx_strand_id
1 'polypeptide(L)'
;MNRLVIPTLSIISLILISGCIFQKENKDKIVFQKAMETLDDNYCDQIPSEVDLDKGSLMVKEIIKTDDGRLIVSFSKERCYRYIAESKNDTSICVKIPPHANIINVCILEVAKFNNNIEACNDFEGMDKQTYKDICYSDLAKIRNDSNLCDNIITNESILSKFTCLQQFKED
;
A
#
# COMPACT_ATOMS: atom_id res chain seq x y z
N MET A 1 -4.37 18.82 62.51
CA MET A 1 -4.96 19.43 61.29
C MET A 1 -3.83 19.67 60.31
N ASN A 2 -3.80 18.94 59.19
CA ASN A 2 -3.11 19.27 57.94
C ASN A 2 -3.24 18.09 56.98
N ARG A 3 -4.29 18.10 56.15
CA ARG A 3 -4.48 17.20 55.01
C ARG A 3 -5.21 17.98 53.92
N LEU A 4 -4.50 18.81 53.14
CA LEU A 4 -5.12 19.53 52.02
C LEU A 4 -4.10 20.10 51.00
N VAL A 5 -3.11 19.32 50.54
CA VAL A 5 -2.20 19.77 49.46
C VAL A 5 -1.72 18.58 48.61
N ILE A 6 -2.59 17.87 47.87
CA ILE A 6 -2.12 16.78 46.97
C ILE A 6 -2.72 16.73 45.53
N PRO A 7 -3.86 17.35 45.12
CA PRO A 7 -4.43 16.99 43.81
C PRO A 7 -3.89 17.77 42.59
N THR A 8 -3.09 18.84 42.74
CA THR A 8 -2.75 19.72 41.60
C THR A 8 -1.57 19.25 40.74
N LEU A 9 -0.70 18.37 41.25
CA LEU A 9 0.46 17.85 40.50
C LEU A 9 0.06 16.78 39.45
N SER A 10 -1.07 16.09 39.63
CA SER A 10 -1.52 15.07 38.67
C SER A 10 -2.06 15.63 37.35
N ILE A 11 -2.60 16.85 37.34
CA ILE A 11 -3.27 17.42 36.16
C ILE A 11 -2.25 17.97 35.14
N ILE A 12 -1.12 18.50 35.61
CA ILE A 12 -0.08 19.09 34.74
C ILE A 12 0.60 18.00 33.88
N SER A 13 0.77 16.79 34.42
CA SER A 13 1.39 15.67 33.68
C SER A 13 0.54 15.19 32.49
N LEU A 14 -0.79 15.32 32.54
CA LEU A 14 -1.67 14.89 31.45
C LEU A 14 -1.64 15.86 30.26
N ILE A 15 -1.37 17.16 30.47
CA ILE A 15 -1.34 18.17 29.40
C ILE A 15 -0.06 18.07 28.55
N LEU A 16 1.07 17.67 29.15
CA LEU A 16 2.33 17.55 28.41
C LEU A 16 2.36 16.34 27.47
N ILE A 17 1.64 15.26 27.81
CA ILE A 17 1.61 14.04 26.99
C ILE A 17 0.74 14.23 25.74
N SER A 18 -0.36 14.98 25.82
CA SER A 18 -1.26 15.18 24.67
C SER A 18 -0.66 16.06 23.56
N GLY A 19 0.24 16.99 23.89
CA GLY A 19 0.90 17.85 22.90
C GLY A 19 1.85 17.11 21.95
N CYS A 20 2.52 16.05 22.41
CA CYS A 20 3.51 15.32 21.62
C CYS A 20 2.89 14.46 20.51
N ILE A 21 1.69 13.91 20.74
CA ILE A 21 1.01 13.03 19.78
C ILE A 21 0.53 13.85 18.57
N PHE A 22 -0.06 15.02 18.83
CA PHE A 22 -0.61 15.89 17.78
C PHE A 22 0.47 16.46 16.83
N GLN A 23 1.69 16.72 17.33
CA GLN A 23 2.78 17.21 16.49
C GLN A 23 3.33 16.15 15.51
N LYS A 24 3.25 14.87 15.86
CA LYS A 24 3.78 13.77 15.04
C LYS A 24 2.94 13.53 13.78
N GLU A 25 1.62 13.45 13.94
CA GLU A 25 0.69 13.20 12.81
C GLU A 25 0.78 14.26 11.71
N ASN A 26 0.98 15.52 12.10
CA ASN A 26 1.08 16.61 11.13
C ASN A 26 2.37 16.52 10.29
N LYS A 27 3.46 16.01 10.86
CA LYS A 27 4.75 15.88 10.15
C LYS A 27 4.68 14.82 9.06
N ASP A 28 4.14 13.64 9.37
CA ASP A 28 4.09 12.52 8.43
C ASP A 28 3.19 12.85 7.22
N LYS A 29 2.08 13.56 7.47
CA LYS A 29 1.20 14.08 6.40
C LYS A 29 1.93 15.04 5.46
N ILE A 30 2.71 15.98 6.00
CA ILE A 30 3.46 16.96 5.19
C ILE A 30 4.51 16.24 4.34
N VAL A 31 5.22 15.28 4.91
CA VAL A 31 6.23 14.48 4.21
C VAL A 31 5.59 13.68 3.07
N PHE A 32 4.48 12.98 3.35
CA PHE A 32 3.75 12.22 2.34
C PHE A 32 3.26 13.13 1.22
N GLN A 33 2.61 14.24 1.54
CA GLN A 33 2.11 15.19 0.55
C GLN A 33 3.24 15.70 -0.36
N LYS A 34 4.39 16.05 0.22
CA LYS A 34 5.56 16.47 -0.55
C LYS A 34 6.08 15.38 -1.48
N ALA A 35 6.08 14.13 -1.02
CA ALA A 35 6.43 12.97 -1.84
C ALA A 35 5.50 12.86 -3.06
N MET A 36 4.19 13.05 -2.89
CA MET A 36 3.23 12.99 -4.00
C MET A 36 3.37 14.17 -4.97
N GLU A 37 3.57 15.39 -4.45
CA GLU A 37 3.71 16.60 -5.27
C GLU A 37 4.99 16.60 -6.11
N THR A 38 6.08 16.04 -5.57
CA THR A 38 7.38 16.01 -6.23
C THR A 38 7.68 14.70 -6.96
N LEU A 39 6.90 13.66 -6.68
CA LEU A 39 7.17 12.27 -7.05
C LEU A 39 8.57 11.80 -6.63
N ASP A 40 9.15 12.40 -5.60
CA ASP A 40 10.46 12.03 -5.05
C ASP A 40 10.28 11.01 -3.92
N ASP A 41 10.67 9.77 -4.21
CA ASP A 41 10.52 8.62 -3.33
C ASP A 41 11.45 8.67 -2.11
N ASN A 42 12.46 9.55 -2.10
CA ASN A 42 13.28 9.78 -0.90
C ASN A 42 12.49 10.40 0.26
N TYR A 43 11.33 11.03 -0.01
CA TYR A 43 10.43 11.47 1.06
C TYR A 43 9.72 10.30 1.75
N CYS A 44 9.47 9.19 1.04
CA CYS A 44 8.84 8.01 1.64
C CYS A 44 9.72 7.38 2.72
N ASP A 45 11.05 7.51 2.62
CA ASP A 45 11.97 7.03 3.65
C ASP A 45 11.86 7.77 4.99
N GLN A 46 11.33 8.99 4.97
CA GLN A 46 11.12 9.80 6.18
C GLN A 46 9.82 9.44 6.89
N ILE A 47 8.94 8.65 6.26
CA ILE A 47 7.72 8.13 6.89
C ILE A 47 8.12 6.94 7.77
N PRO A 48 7.76 6.94 9.07
CA PRO A 48 8.06 5.80 9.94
C PRO A 48 7.35 4.55 9.42
N SER A 49 8.10 3.45 9.26
CA SER A 49 7.50 2.15 8.96
C SER A 49 6.64 1.71 10.16
N GLU A 50 5.43 1.21 9.93
CA GLU A 50 4.47 0.81 10.98
C GLU A 50 4.88 -0.46 11.75
N VAL A 51 6.18 -0.83 11.76
CA VAL A 51 6.68 -2.15 12.17
C VAL A 51 6.56 -2.43 13.68
N ASP A 52 6.03 -1.51 14.49
CA ASP A 52 5.82 -1.74 15.93
C ASP A 52 4.35 -1.99 16.35
N LEU A 53 3.39 -2.10 15.42
CA LEU A 53 2.04 -2.56 15.78
C LEU A 53 2.00 -4.10 15.83
N ASP A 54 2.38 -4.62 17.00
CA ASP A 54 2.36 -6.03 17.38
C ASP A 54 1.06 -6.73 16.90
N LYS A 55 1.21 -7.58 15.88
CA LYS A 55 0.29 -8.64 15.42
C LYS A 55 -1.05 -8.22 14.79
N GLY A 56 -1.10 -8.34 13.46
CA GLY A 56 -2.24 -9.03 12.82
C GLY A 56 -3.19 -8.22 11.93
N SER A 57 -3.04 -6.90 11.79
CA SER A 57 -3.93 -6.13 10.91
C SER A 57 -3.41 -6.07 9.48
N LEU A 58 -3.83 -7.06 8.69
CA LEU A 58 -3.79 -7.03 7.22
C LEU A 58 -4.63 -5.87 6.70
N MET A 59 -3.99 -4.97 5.94
CA MET A 59 -4.57 -4.03 4.97
C MET A 59 -6.06 -3.69 5.14
N VAL A 60 -6.42 -3.04 6.25
CA VAL A 60 -7.69 -2.31 6.25
C VAL A 60 -7.41 -1.01 5.51
N LYS A 61 -8.24 -0.68 4.51
CA LYS A 61 -8.50 0.72 4.12
C LYS A 61 -9.08 1.39 5.36
N GLU A 62 -8.28 1.60 6.40
CA GLU A 62 -8.75 2.25 7.59
C GLU A 62 -8.70 3.73 7.26
N ILE A 63 -9.77 4.15 6.59
CA ILE A 63 -10.35 5.43 6.89
C ILE A 63 -10.70 5.34 8.37
N ILE A 64 -9.77 5.75 9.23
CA ILE A 64 -10.02 5.79 10.66
C ILE A 64 -11.02 6.92 10.82
N LYS A 65 -12.28 6.56 11.05
CA LYS A 65 -13.30 7.52 11.40
C LYS A 65 -13.07 7.87 12.86
N THR A 66 -12.57 9.07 13.08
CA THR A 66 -12.41 9.61 14.43
C THR A 66 -13.77 9.79 15.10
N ASP A 67 -13.80 9.92 16.43
CA ASP A 67 -15.03 10.17 17.19
C ASP A 67 -15.75 11.46 16.77
N ASP A 68 -15.03 12.43 16.17
CA ASP A 68 -15.58 13.65 15.58
C ASP A 68 -16.02 13.51 14.11
N GLY A 69 -15.95 12.29 13.55
CA GLY A 69 -16.41 11.95 12.21
C GLY A 69 -15.45 12.27 11.07
N ARG A 70 -14.21 12.73 11.35
CA ARG A 70 -13.19 12.95 10.33
C ARG A 70 -12.62 11.63 9.82
N LEU A 71 -12.24 11.62 8.56
CA LEU A 71 -11.63 10.48 7.89
C LEU A 71 -10.12 10.68 7.92
N ILE A 72 -9.41 9.95 8.80
CA ILE A 72 -7.95 9.92 8.77
C ILE A 72 -7.54 8.84 7.78
N VAL A 73 -6.83 9.27 6.74
CA VAL A 73 -6.16 8.38 5.80
C VAL A 73 -4.82 8.02 6.44
N SER A 74 -4.62 6.77 6.87
CA SER A 74 -3.28 6.32 7.30
C SER A 74 -2.29 6.52 6.14
N PHE A 75 -1.17 7.18 6.42
CA PHE A 75 -0.06 7.43 5.50
C PHE A 75 1.05 6.45 5.81
N SER A 76 0.96 5.25 5.22
CA SER A 76 2.01 4.24 5.40
C SER A 76 3.15 4.45 4.39
N LYS A 77 4.36 4.04 4.79
CA LYS A 77 5.55 4.08 3.93
C LYS A 77 5.34 3.28 2.64
N GLU A 78 4.66 2.13 2.73
CA GLU A 78 4.34 1.28 1.57
C GLU A 78 3.41 1.98 0.60
N ARG A 79 2.39 2.70 1.09
CA ARG A 79 1.47 3.46 0.24
C ARG A 79 2.19 4.58 -0.49
N CYS A 80 3.13 5.25 0.17
CA CYS A 80 3.93 6.31 -0.43
C CYS A 80 4.72 5.77 -1.63
N TYR A 81 5.47 4.69 -1.43
CA TYR A 81 6.24 4.07 -2.50
C TYR A 81 5.37 3.58 -3.65
N ARG A 82 4.26 2.89 -3.33
CA ARG A 82 3.34 2.39 -4.37
C ARG A 82 2.77 3.53 -5.22
N TYR A 83 2.31 4.62 -4.60
CA TYR A 83 1.78 5.75 -5.36
C TYR A 83 2.81 6.34 -6.31
N ILE A 84 4.06 6.50 -5.85
CA ILE A 84 5.12 7.06 -6.69
C ILE A 84 5.48 6.08 -7.81
N ALA A 85 5.54 4.78 -7.51
CA ALA A 85 5.75 3.73 -8.50
C ALA A 85 4.66 3.74 -9.58
N GLU A 86 3.39 3.87 -9.19
CA GLU A 86 2.25 4.00 -10.10
C GLU A 86 2.38 5.27 -10.95
N SER A 87 2.65 6.42 -10.31
CA SER A 87 2.74 7.72 -10.99
C SER A 87 3.91 7.80 -11.98
N LYS A 88 5.00 7.10 -11.70
CA LYS A 88 6.19 7.03 -12.57
C LYS A 88 6.17 5.85 -13.54
N ASN A 89 5.20 4.92 -13.40
CA ASN A 89 5.22 3.62 -14.06
C ASN A 89 6.57 2.88 -13.87
N ASP A 90 7.11 2.91 -12.65
CA ASP A 90 8.43 2.40 -12.31
C ASP A 90 8.35 1.37 -11.18
N THR A 91 8.39 0.10 -11.56
CA THR A 91 8.32 -1.05 -10.65
C THR A 91 9.56 -1.16 -9.76
N SER A 92 10.69 -0.56 -10.14
CA SER A 92 11.91 -0.58 -9.33
C SER A 92 11.74 0.16 -8.00
N ILE A 93 10.78 1.07 -7.90
CA ILE A 93 10.43 1.77 -6.65
C ILE A 93 9.77 0.80 -5.65
N CYS A 94 9.04 -0.22 -6.12
CA CYS A 94 8.39 -1.21 -5.27
C CYS A 94 9.39 -2.02 -4.42
N VAL A 95 10.65 -2.17 -4.85
CA VAL A 95 11.67 -2.91 -4.08
C VAL A 95 12.11 -2.17 -2.80
N LYS A 96 11.77 -0.88 -2.68
CA LYS A 96 12.03 -0.08 -1.47
C LYS A 96 11.01 -0.32 -0.36
N ILE A 97 9.93 -1.04 -0.66
CA ILE A 97 8.93 -1.46 0.32
C ILE A 97 9.55 -2.54 1.23
N PRO A 98 9.39 -2.43 2.56
CA PRO A 98 9.86 -3.47 3.48
C PRO A 98 9.36 -4.87 3.07
N PRO A 99 10.23 -5.89 3.06
CA PRO A 99 9.89 -7.22 2.57
C PRO A 99 9.01 -7.96 3.59
N HIS A 100 7.71 -7.68 3.56
CA HIS A 100 6.69 -8.38 4.34
C HIS A 100 5.60 -8.90 3.41
N ALA A 101 5.16 -10.15 3.63
CA ALA A 101 3.91 -10.72 3.13
C ALA A 101 3.53 -10.36 1.67
N ASN A 102 4.44 -10.55 0.72
CA ASN A 102 4.22 -10.34 -0.72
C ASN A 102 3.81 -8.90 -1.14
N ILE A 103 4.00 -7.89 -0.28
CA ILE A 103 3.57 -6.51 -0.56
C ILE A 103 4.30 -5.92 -1.79
N ILE A 104 5.55 -6.32 -2.03
CA ILE A 104 6.30 -5.91 -3.23
C ILE A 104 5.57 -6.35 -4.50
N ASN A 105 5.14 -7.62 -4.58
CA ASN A 105 4.40 -8.12 -5.73
C ASN A 105 3.02 -7.45 -5.86
N VAL A 106 2.37 -7.11 -4.75
CA VAL A 106 1.13 -6.31 -4.78
C VAL A 106 1.39 -4.92 -5.37
N CYS A 107 2.49 -4.27 -5.00
CA CYS A 107 2.89 -2.98 -5.59
C CYS A 107 3.11 -3.09 -7.10
N ILE A 108 3.89 -4.07 -7.55
CA ILE A 108 4.17 -4.29 -8.99
C ILE A 108 2.88 -4.54 -9.77
N LEU A 109 1.96 -5.35 -9.23
CA LEU A 109 0.67 -5.65 -9.86
C LEU A 109 -0.17 -4.38 -10.04
N GLU A 110 -0.24 -3.52 -9.03
CA GLU A 110 -0.99 -2.27 -9.12
C GLU A 110 -0.34 -1.27 -10.09
N VAL A 111 1.00 -1.19 -10.14
CA VAL A 111 1.72 -0.39 -11.16
C VAL A 111 1.36 -0.86 -12.57
N ALA A 112 1.38 -2.18 -12.80
CA ALA A 112 1.03 -2.78 -14.08
C ALA A 112 -0.42 -2.42 -14.47
N LYS A 113 -1.39 -2.61 -13.57
CA LYS A 113 -2.80 -2.30 -13.82
C LYS A 113 -3.06 -0.82 -14.05
N PHE A 114 -2.55 0.03 -13.16
CA PHE A 114 -2.77 1.48 -13.19
C PHE A 114 -2.27 2.11 -14.49
N ASN A 115 -1.07 1.70 -14.92
CA ASN A 115 -0.45 2.22 -16.14
C ASN A 115 -0.79 1.39 -17.38
N ASN A 116 -1.60 0.34 -17.23
CA ASN A 116 -1.83 -0.64 -18.27
C ASN A 116 -0.50 -1.14 -18.88
N ASN A 117 0.51 -1.40 -18.03
CA ASN A 117 1.87 -1.75 -18.41
C ASN A 117 2.07 -3.28 -18.34
N ILE A 118 2.15 -3.92 -19.50
CA ILE A 118 2.34 -5.37 -19.60
C ILE A 118 3.75 -5.82 -19.24
N GLU A 119 4.75 -4.97 -19.49
CA GLU A 119 6.15 -5.32 -19.22
C GLU A 119 6.38 -5.48 -17.71
N ALA A 120 5.69 -4.67 -16.90
CA ALA A 120 5.70 -4.77 -15.43
C ALA A 120 5.24 -6.15 -14.92
N CYS A 121 4.41 -6.88 -15.67
CA CYS A 121 4.08 -8.26 -15.30
C CYS A 121 5.31 -9.17 -15.27
N ASN A 122 6.44 -8.80 -15.87
CA ASN A 122 7.64 -9.63 -15.84
C ASN A 122 8.51 -9.43 -14.59
N ASP A 123 8.23 -8.39 -13.81
CA ASP A 123 9.09 -7.91 -12.72
C ASP A 123 8.82 -8.60 -11.36
N PHE A 124 7.82 -9.49 -11.27
CA PHE A 124 7.53 -10.20 -10.03
C PHE A 124 8.68 -11.11 -9.58
N GLU A 125 8.90 -11.15 -8.27
CA GLU A 125 9.98 -11.92 -7.64
C GLU A 125 9.44 -12.87 -6.55
N GLY A 126 10.30 -13.76 -6.05
CA GLY A 126 9.97 -14.70 -4.97
C GLY A 126 9.30 -16.00 -5.40
N MET A 127 8.81 -16.78 -4.43
CA MET A 127 8.22 -18.11 -4.65
C MET A 127 6.90 -18.04 -5.41
N ASP A 128 6.07 -17.02 -5.12
CA ASP A 128 4.75 -16.84 -5.73
C ASP A 128 4.78 -16.05 -7.05
N LYS A 129 5.98 -15.77 -7.60
CA LYS A 129 6.14 -14.88 -8.76
C LYS A 129 5.23 -15.23 -9.92
N GLN A 130 5.07 -16.52 -10.21
CA GLN A 130 4.32 -16.97 -11.37
C GLN A 130 2.81 -16.83 -11.15
N THR A 131 2.33 -17.04 -9.92
CA THR A 131 0.93 -16.76 -9.56
C THR A 131 0.60 -15.29 -9.80
N TYR A 132 1.48 -14.37 -9.40
CA TYR A 132 1.30 -12.94 -9.66
C TYR A 132 1.40 -12.60 -11.14
N LYS A 133 2.30 -13.24 -11.92
CA LYS A 133 2.35 -13.11 -13.38
C LYS A 133 1.02 -13.44 -14.03
N ASP A 134 0.46 -14.60 -13.69
CA ASP A 134 -0.78 -15.08 -14.26
C ASP A 134 -1.95 -14.14 -13.92
N ILE A 135 -2.03 -13.66 -12.66
CA ILE A 135 -3.02 -12.66 -12.24
C ILE A 135 -2.84 -11.36 -13.04
N CYS A 136 -1.62 -10.87 -13.19
CA CYS A 136 -1.31 -9.64 -13.92
C CYS A 136 -1.75 -9.70 -15.38
N TYR A 137 -1.40 -10.78 -16.09
CA TYR A 137 -1.85 -10.96 -17.48
C TYR A 137 -3.37 -11.07 -17.59
N SER A 138 -4.02 -11.78 -16.66
CA SER A 138 -5.48 -11.88 -16.64
C SER A 138 -6.16 -10.54 -16.43
N ASP A 139 -5.69 -9.73 -15.48
CA ASP A 139 -6.25 -8.41 -15.20
C ASP A 139 -6.04 -7.45 -16.37
N LEU A 140 -4.84 -7.46 -16.98
CA LEU A 140 -4.55 -6.63 -18.15
C LEU A 140 -5.30 -7.07 -19.40
N ALA A 141 -5.53 -8.38 -19.59
CA ALA A 141 -6.40 -8.89 -20.66
C ALA A 141 -7.77 -8.22 -20.57
N LYS A 142 -8.36 -8.22 -19.37
CA LYS A 142 -9.66 -7.61 -19.11
C LYS A 142 -9.64 -6.09 -19.31
N ILE A 143 -8.66 -5.40 -18.74
CA ILE A 143 -8.54 -3.93 -18.83
C ILE A 143 -8.39 -3.47 -20.30
N ARG A 144 -7.63 -4.22 -21.10
CA ARG A 144 -7.38 -3.90 -22.52
C ARG A 144 -8.44 -4.43 -23.47
N ASN A 145 -9.35 -5.27 -22.98
CA ASN A 145 -10.19 -6.11 -23.81
C ASN A 145 -9.39 -6.92 -24.85
N ASP A 146 -8.26 -7.54 -24.45
CA ASP A 146 -7.35 -8.31 -25.31
C ASP A 146 -7.17 -9.74 -24.79
N SER A 147 -7.91 -10.68 -25.38
CA SER A 147 -7.89 -12.09 -24.98
C SER A 147 -6.56 -12.80 -25.29
N ASN A 148 -5.73 -12.26 -26.20
CA ASN A 148 -4.43 -12.86 -26.50
C ASN A 148 -3.49 -12.79 -25.29
N LEU A 149 -3.72 -11.85 -24.36
CA LEU A 149 -2.93 -11.77 -23.13
C LEU A 149 -3.13 -12.98 -22.22
N CYS A 150 -4.28 -13.66 -22.30
CA CYS A 150 -4.52 -14.91 -21.59
C CYS A 150 -3.57 -16.04 -22.03
N ASP A 151 -2.93 -15.93 -23.20
CA ASP A 151 -1.97 -16.94 -23.66
C ASP A 151 -0.65 -16.92 -22.89
N ASN A 152 -0.33 -15.81 -22.21
CA ASN A 152 0.85 -15.67 -21.37
C ASN A 152 0.69 -16.29 -19.97
N ILE A 153 -0.47 -16.88 -19.67
CA ILE A 153 -0.74 -17.62 -18.43
C ILE A 153 -0.24 -19.06 -18.59
N ILE A 154 0.76 -19.47 -17.80
CA ILE A 154 1.56 -20.69 -18.08
C ILE A 154 1.49 -21.75 -16.98
N THR A 155 1.04 -21.47 -15.75
CA THR A 155 1.15 -22.49 -14.69
C THR A 155 0.24 -23.70 -14.87
N ASN A 156 0.76 -24.87 -14.48
CA ASN A 156 -0.01 -26.14 -14.52
C ASN A 156 -1.23 -26.10 -13.59
N GLU A 157 -1.17 -25.36 -12.47
CA GLU A 157 -2.32 -25.11 -11.59
C GLU A 157 -3.33 -24.12 -12.21
N SER A 158 -2.98 -23.48 -13.32
CA SER A 158 -3.65 -22.32 -13.93
C SER A 158 -4.24 -22.60 -15.31
N ILE A 159 -4.40 -23.88 -15.69
CA ILE A 159 -5.35 -24.22 -16.77
C ILE A 159 -6.72 -23.59 -16.46
N LEU A 160 -7.11 -23.61 -15.18
CA LEU A 160 -8.32 -22.95 -14.71
C LEU A 160 -8.24 -21.43 -14.84
N SER A 161 -7.13 -20.77 -14.50
CA SER A 161 -7.03 -19.30 -14.61
C SER A 161 -6.98 -18.85 -16.07
N LYS A 162 -6.25 -19.55 -16.95
CA LYS A 162 -6.27 -19.29 -18.39
C LYS A 162 -7.67 -19.46 -18.97
N PHE A 163 -8.36 -20.55 -18.61
CA PHE A 163 -9.75 -20.75 -19.01
C PHE A 163 -10.65 -19.63 -18.49
N THR A 164 -10.53 -19.26 -17.22
CA THR A 164 -11.30 -18.19 -16.58
C THR A 164 -11.03 -16.83 -17.23
N CYS A 165 -9.79 -16.54 -17.62
CA CYS A 165 -9.42 -15.36 -18.38
C CYS A 165 -10.16 -15.34 -19.72
N LEU A 166 -10.07 -16.43 -20.50
CA LEU A 166 -10.71 -16.52 -21.82
C LEU A 166 -12.24 -16.48 -21.78
N GLN A 167 -12.87 -16.95 -20.71
CA GLN A 167 -14.34 -16.91 -20.56
C GLN A 167 -14.88 -15.49 -20.47
N GLN A 168 -14.09 -14.52 -20.00
CA GLN A 168 -14.51 -13.12 -19.88
C GLN A 168 -14.82 -12.45 -21.23
N PHE A 169 -14.40 -13.06 -22.34
CA PHE A 169 -14.52 -12.51 -23.70
C PHE A 169 -15.57 -13.23 -24.57
N LYS A 170 -16.31 -14.19 -24.01
CA LYS A 170 -17.31 -14.97 -24.77
C LYS A 170 -18.72 -14.42 -24.69
N GLU A 171 -18.95 -13.40 -23.87
CA GLU A 171 -20.27 -12.82 -23.61
C GLU A 171 -20.54 -11.49 -24.33
N ASP A 172 -19.58 -11.00 -25.13
CA ASP A 172 -19.68 -9.79 -25.98
C ASP A 172 -19.88 -10.14 -27.47
#